data_AF-A0A4P6RK08-F1
#
_entry.id   AF-A0A4P6RK08-F1
#
_cell.length_a   1.000
_cell.length_b   1.000
_cell.length_c   1.000
_cell.angle_alpha   90.00
_cell.angle_beta   90.00
_cell.angle_gamma   90.00
#
_symmetry.space_group_name_H-M   'P 1'
#
loop_
_entity.id
_entity.type
_entity.pdbx_description
1 polymer ?
#
loop_
_entity_poly.entity_id
_entity_poly.type
_entity_poly.pdbx_seq_one_letter_code
_entity_poly.pdbx_strand_id
1 'polypeptide(L)'
;MKIDELLDKYFEGETSCEEERELRRFFTEEEVPEHLQMYRPLFAYLNREATSMAEPTEEKSVTTESAKEVPAQRKPSRLYRTFYAVSGIAAGLLLLLGVAKIIFPLSGVPENYVVIDGQRYTDEKLVEAKALEALQNASFTDEDLSNLLFQH
;
A
#
# COMPACT_ATOMS: atom_id res chain seq x y z
N MET A 1 1.94 -4.40 33.65
CA MET A 1 0.61 -3.81 33.39
C MET A 1 -0.42 -4.93 33.42
N LYS A 2 -1.71 -4.62 33.52
CA LYS A 2 -2.74 -5.65 33.25
C LYS A 2 -2.76 -5.92 31.75
N ILE A 3 -3.03 -7.17 31.37
CA ILE A 3 -3.07 -7.54 29.96
C ILE A 3 -4.18 -6.79 29.19
N ASP A 4 -5.29 -6.48 29.87
CA ASP A 4 -6.39 -5.70 29.30
C ASP A 4 -5.93 -4.27 28.92
N GLU A 5 -5.24 -3.58 29.84
CA GLU A 5 -4.69 -2.24 29.60
C GLU A 5 -3.63 -2.25 28.48
N LEU A 6 -2.83 -3.32 28.41
CA LEU A 6 -1.83 -3.49 27.37
C LEU A 6 -2.47 -3.73 26.00
N LEU A 7 -3.57 -4.45 25.97
CA LEU A 7 -4.33 -4.72 24.76
C LEU A 7 -5.05 -3.47 24.25
N ASP A 8 -5.62 -2.66 25.14
CA ASP A 8 -6.21 -1.37 24.77
C ASP A 8 -5.14 -0.45 24.15
N LYS A 9 -3.97 -0.35 24.80
CA LYS A 9 -2.83 0.42 24.29
C LYS A 9 -2.36 -0.08 22.90
N TYR A 10 -2.43 -1.39 22.67
CA TYR A 10 -2.10 -1.99 21.38
C TYR A 10 -3.07 -1.56 20.28
N PHE A 11 -4.37 -1.51 20.59
CA PHE A 11 -5.37 -1.01 19.66
C PHE A 11 -5.25 0.49 19.38
N GLU A 12 -4.81 1.27 20.36
CA GLU A 12 -4.49 2.70 20.19
C GLU A 12 -3.14 2.94 19.48
N GLY A 13 -2.34 1.90 19.27
CA GLY A 13 -1.04 1.99 18.57
C GLY A 13 0.08 2.61 19.39
N GLU A 14 -0.04 2.63 20.72
CA GLU A 14 0.95 3.23 21.63
C GLU A 14 1.93 2.21 22.22
N THR A 15 1.83 0.93 21.84
CA THR A 15 2.71 -0.13 22.35
C THR A 15 4.12 -0.08 21.78
N SER A 16 5.10 -0.41 22.63
CA SER A 16 6.49 -0.66 22.26
C SER A 16 6.71 -2.11 21.80
N CYS A 17 7.85 -2.38 21.18
CA CYS A 17 8.17 -3.74 20.69
C CYS A 17 8.25 -4.79 21.81
N GLU A 18 8.62 -4.38 23.03
CA GLU A 18 8.67 -5.29 24.18
C GLU A 18 7.27 -5.65 24.67
N GLU A 19 6.38 -4.66 24.74
CA GLU A 19 4.96 -4.80 25.09
C GLU A 19 4.22 -5.69 24.08
N GLU A 20 4.46 -5.50 22.78
CA GLU A 20 3.89 -6.38 21.75
C GLU A 20 4.40 -7.83 21.85
N ARG A 21 5.67 -8.03 22.23
CA ARG A 21 6.22 -9.37 22.44
C ARG A 21 5.53 -10.05 23.63
N GLU A 22 5.21 -9.30 24.68
CA GLU A 22 4.46 -9.79 25.82
C GLU A 22 3.03 -10.19 25.42
N LEU A 23 2.33 -9.36 24.64
CA LEU A 23 1.00 -9.71 24.09
C LEU A 23 1.06 -10.98 23.25
N ARG A 24 2.02 -11.08 22.33
CA ARG A 24 2.18 -12.29 21.50
C ARG A 24 2.42 -13.54 22.34
N ARG A 25 3.25 -13.45 23.38
CA ARG A 25 3.49 -14.58 24.30
C ARG A 25 2.21 -14.97 25.04
N PHE A 26 1.51 -14.00 25.62
CA PHE A 26 0.28 -14.22 26.37
C PHE A 26 -0.80 -14.93 25.54
N PHE A 27 -1.03 -14.49 24.30
CA PHE A 27 -2.05 -15.10 23.43
C PHE A 27 -1.60 -16.40 22.75
N THR A 28 -0.31 -16.75 22.83
CA THR A 28 0.21 -18.04 22.35
C THR A 28 0.12 -19.12 23.44
N GLU A 29 0.06 -18.73 24.71
CA GLU A 29 -0.13 -19.66 25.84
C GLU A 29 -1.55 -20.26 25.87
N GLU A 30 -1.71 -21.38 26.57
CA GLU A 30 -2.94 -22.21 26.50
C GLU A 30 -4.09 -21.62 27.36
N GLU A 31 -3.77 -20.90 28.44
CA GLU A 31 -4.75 -20.33 29.37
C GLU A 31 -4.97 -18.83 29.12
N VAL A 32 -5.89 -18.50 28.21
CA VAL A 32 -6.36 -17.12 27.98
C VAL A 32 -7.76 -16.93 28.59
N PRO A 33 -7.98 -15.89 29.42
CA PRO A 33 -9.29 -15.57 30.00
C PRO A 33 -10.39 -15.48 28.95
N GLU A 34 -11.61 -15.91 29.29
CA GLU A 34 -12.75 -16.05 28.37
C GLU A 34 -13.04 -14.77 27.57
N HIS A 35 -12.97 -13.59 28.21
CA HIS A 35 -13.22 -12.30 27.55
C HIS A 35 -12.12 -11.90 26.56
N LEU A 36 -10.93 -12.50 26.65
CA LEU A 36 -9.80 -12.23 25.75
C LEU A 36 -9.64 -13.29 24.65
N GLN A 37 -10.35 -14.42 24.74
CA GLN A 37 -10.24 -15.51 23.77
C GLN A 37 -10.56 -15.07 22.33
N MET A 38 -11.45 -14.09 22.17
CA MET A 38 -11.81 -13.55 20.86
C MET A 38 -10.61 -12.92 20.11
N TYR A 39 -9.58 -12.48 20.82
CA TYR A 39 -8.38 -11.88 20.24
C TYR A 39 -7.27 -12.89 19.94
N ARG A 40 -7.35 -14.12 20.47
CA ARG A 40 -6.41 -15.21 20.20
C ARG A 40 -6.15 -15.43 18.69
N PRO A 41 -7.16 -15.51 17.80
CA PRO A 41 -6.90 -15.72 16.37
C PRO A 41 -6.08 -14.59 15.71
N LEU A 42 -6.20 -13.34 16.19
CA LEU A 42 -5.40 -12.22 15.69
C LEU A 42 -3.91 -12.46 15.95
N PHE A 43 -3.56 -12.72 17.21
CA PHE A 43 -2.15 -12.94 17.58
C PHE A 43 -1.59 -14.25 17.03
N ALA A 44 -2.42 -15.29 16.87
CA ALA A 44 -2.02 -16.53 16.21
C ALA A 44 -1.63 -16.29 14.74
N TYR A 45 -2.40 -15.48 14.01
CA TYR A 45 -2.09 -15.11 12.63
C TYR A 45 -0.79 -14.30 12.55
N LEU A 46 -0.66 -13.26 13.37
CA LEU A 46 0.53 -12.40 13.41
C LEU A 46 1.79 -13.19 13.77
N ASN A 47 1.70 -14.16 14.68
CA ASN A 47 2.81 -15.04 15.02
C ASN A 47 3.20 -15.93 13.84
N ARG A 48 2.22 -16.53 13.15
CA ARG A 48 2.46 -17.35 11.96
C ARG A 48 3.14 -16.55 10.84
N GLU A 49 2.69 -15.34 10.55
CA GLU A 49 3.33 -14.48 9.54
C GLU A 49 4.77 -14.15 9.93
N ALA A 50 5.00 -13.78 11.20
CA ALA A 50 6.33 -13.49 11.70
C ALA A 50 7.29 -14.70 11.59
N THR A 51 6.80 -15.92 11.84
CA THR A 51 7.61 -17.14 11.67
C THR A 51 7.79 -17.50 10.19
N SER A 52 6.78 -17.30 9.34
CA SER A 52 6.87 -17.60 7.90
C SER A 52 7.89 -16.72 7.15
N MET A 53 8.15 -15.51 7.65
CA MET A 53 9.20 -14.63 7.13
C MET A 53 10.60 -14.97 7.67
N ALA A 54 10.68 -15.76 8.75
CA ALA A 54 11.92 -16.16 9.40
C ALA A 54 12.43 -17.54 8.95
N GLU A 55 11.57 -18.38 8.34
CA GLU A 55 11.97 -19.67 7.80
C GLU A 55 12.28 -19.58 6.30
N PRO A 56 13.48 -19.99 5.85
CA PRO A 56 13.68 -20.34 4.45
C PRO A 56 12.92 -21.64 4.18
N THR A 57 11.99 -21.59 3.23
CA THR A 57 11.31 -22.69 2.54
C THR A 57 11.87 -24.08 2.87
N GLU A 58 11.19 -24.86 3.71
CA GLU A 58 11.25 -26.31 3.62
C GLU A 58 9.85 -26.93 3.67
N GLU A 59 9.65 -27.83 2.73
CA GLU A 59 8.40 -28.48 2.36
C GLU A 59 7.99 -29.54 3.39
N LYS A 60 6.68 -29.79 3.45
CA LYS A 60 6.02 -31.07 3.81
C LYS A 60 6.88 -32.13 4.54
N SER A 61 6.50 -32.45 5.78
CA SER A 61 6.09 -33.83 6.09
C SER A 61 5.42 -33.94 7.46
N VAL A 62 4.23 -34.53 7.44
CA VAL A 62 3.55 -35.16 8.57
C VAL A 62 4.22 -36.51 8.78
N THR A 63 4.83 -36.79 9.95
CA THR A 63 4.59 -37.99 10.78
C THR A 63 5.56 -38.06 11.99
N THR A 64 4.97 -38.16 13.18
CA THR A 64 5.34 -38.98 14.35
C THR A 64 6.76 -39.01 14.94
N GLU A 65 6.75 -38.74 16.26
CA GLU A 65 7.50 -39.39 17.33
C GLU A 65 8.92 -38.96 17.68
N SER A 66 8.99 -38.34 18.87
CA SER A 66 9.83 -38.75 20.00
C SER A 66 11.35 -38.49 19.94
N ALA A 67 11.81 -37.97 21.08
CA ALA A 67 13.16 -38.01 21.63
C ALA A 67 14.19 -36.94 21.19
N LYS A 68 14.36 -35.98 22.12
CA LYS A 68 15.62 -35.75 22.86
C LYS A 68 16.75 -34.93 22.17
N GLU A 69 16.98 -33.76 22.77
CA GLU A 69 18.27 -33.12 23.13
C GLU A 69 19.11 -32.28 22.13
N VAL A 70 19.31 -31.02 22.57
CA VAL A 70 20.58 -30.26 22.72
C VAL A 70 21.02 -29.31 21.58
N PRO A 71 21.53 -28.09 21.93
CA PRO A 71 21.60 -26.94 21.04
C PRO A 71 22.94 -26.83 20.31
N ALA A 72 22.91 -26.53 19.02
CA ALA A 72 24.12 -26.28 18.22
C ALA A 72 24.22 -24.80 17.86
N GLN A 73 25.17 -24.11 18.49
CA GLN A 73 25.57 -22.74 18.17
C GLN A 73 25.94 -22.62 16.68
N ARG A 74 25.20 -21.81 15.92
CA ARG A 74 25.53 -21.49 14.53
C ARG A 74 26.53 -20.33 14.50
N LYS A 75 27.78 -20.61 14.13
CA LYS A 75 28.79 -19.59 13.80
C LYS A 75 28.31 -18.72 12.64
N PRO A 76 28.61 -17.41 12.62
CA PRO A 76 28.25 -16.57 11.49
C PRO A 76 29.08 -17.01 10.28
N SER A 77 28.41 -17.58 9.28
CA SER A 77 29.05 -17.99 8.03
C SER A 77 29.48 -16.76 7.25
N ARG A 78 30.59 -16.88 6.51
CA ARG A 78 31.21 -15.80 5.71
C ARG A 78 30.25 -15.15 4.69
N LEU A 79 29.08 -15.75 4.46
CA LEU A 79 28.02 -15.23 3.60
C LEU A 79 27.38 -13.94 4.14
N TYR A 80 27.18 -13.79 5.45
CA TYR A 80 26.59 -12.54 5.99
C TYR A 80 27.48 -11.32 5.71
N ARG A 81 28.80 -11.52 5.65
CA ARG A 81 29.76 -10.48 5.31
C ARG A 81 29.68 -10.06 3.83
N THR A 82 29.39 -10.99 2.91
CA THR A 82 29.20 -10.67 1.49
C THR A 82 27.84 -10.03 1.24
N PHE A 83 26.79 -10.46 1.95
CA PHE A 83 25.47 -9.79 1.89
C PHE A 83 25.55 -8.35 2.41
N TYR A 84 26.31 -8.10 3.49
CA TYR A 84 26.54 -6.75 4.00
C TYR A 84 27.35 -5.87 3.02
N ALA A 85 28.33 -6.46 2.32
CA ALA A 85 29.13 -5.74 1.31
C ALA A 85 28.33 -5.40 0.04
N VAL A 86 27.37 -6.26 -0.35
CA VAL A 86 26.52 -6.08 -1.54
C VAL A 86 25.25 -5.26 -1.25
N SER A 87 24.88 -5.12 0.03
CA SER A 87 23.71 -4.33 0.49
C SER A 87 23.71 -2.88 0.00
N GLY A 88 24.89 -2.26 -0.17
CA GLY A 88 24.99 -0.87 -0.64
C GLY A 88 24.51 -0.68 -2.08
N ILE A 89 24.64 -1.71 -2.93
CA ILE A 89 24.26 -1.64 -4.35
C ILE A 89 22.74 -1.54 -4.49
N ALA A 90 21.99 -2.34 -3.73
CA ALA A 90 20.53 -2.32 -3.76
C ALA A 90 19.96 -0.97 -3.27
N ALA A 91 20.50 -0.44 -2.16
CA ALA A 91 20.09 0.87 -1.63
C ALA A 91 20.42 2.01 -2.62
N GLY A 92 21.58 1.93 -3.30
CA GLY A 92 21.97 2.88 -4.33
C GLY A 92 21.02 2.90 -5.53
N LEU A 93 20.57 1.72 -5.99
CA LEU A 93 19.58 1.61 -7.07
C LEU A 93 18.22 2.19 -6.67
N LEU A 94 17.74 1.91 -5.45
CA LEU A 94 16.48 2.49 -4.95
C LEU A 94 16.57 4.02 -4.81
N LEU A 95 17.70 4.55 -4.35
CA LEU A 95 17.91 5.99 -4.24
C LEU A 95 17.99 6.65 -5.63
N LEU A 96 18.67 6.04 -6.59
CA LEU A 96 18.71 6.51 -7.97
C LEU A 96 17.31 6.51 -8.62
N LEU A 97 16.53 5.45 -8.43
CA LEU A 97 15.16 5.38 -8.93
C LEU A 97 14.25 6.40 -8.25
N GLY A 98 14.39 6.58 -6.94
CA GLY A 98 13.65 7.59 -6.17
C GLY A 98 13.96 9.02 -6.65
N VAL A 99 15.24 9.36 -6.81
CA VAL A 99 15.68 10.66 -7.32
C VAL A 99 15.28 10.86 -8.78
N ALA A 100 15.37 9.83 -9.62
CA ALA A 100 14.94 9.88 -11.01
C ALA A 100 13.44 10.18 -11.14
N LYS A 101 12.58 9.63 -10.27
CA LYS A 101 11.15 9.96 -10.24
C LYS A 101 10.85 11.42 -9.86
N ILE A 102 11.74 12.04 -9.06
CA ILE A 102 11.61 13.45 -8.66
C ILE A 102 12.07 14.38 -9.80
N ILE A 103 13.17 14.03 -10.48
CA ILE A 103 13.75 14.84 -11.57
C ILE A 103 12.98 14.67 -12.88
N PHE A 104 12.51 13.45 -13.15
CA PHE A 104 11.65 13.13 -14.29
C PHE A 104 10.26 12.80 -13.76
N PRO A 105 9.44 13.81 -13.40
CA PRO A 105 8.04 13.56 -13.14
C PRO A 105 7.45 12.97 -14.42
N LEU A 106 7.01 11.70 -14.36
CA LEU A 106 6.31 10.99 -15.43
C LEU A 106 4.92 11.60 -15.74
N SER A 107 4.68 12.84 -15.29
CA SER A 107 3.45 13.60 -15.47
C SER A 107 3.40 14.18 -16.88
N GLY A 108 3.26 13.30 -17.87
CA GLY A 108 2.91 13.64 -19.24
C GLY A 108 1.39 13.74 -19.46
N VAL A 109 0.58 13.68 -18.39
CA VAL A 109 -0.87 13.82 -18.49
C VAL A 109 -1.23 15.27 -18.17
N PRO A 110 -1.64 16.08 -19.16
CA PRO A 110 -2.10 17.43 -18.89
C PRO A 110 -3.32 17.38 -17.97
N GLU A 111 -3.25 18.06 -16.82
CA GLU A 111 -4.31 18.09 -15.82
C GLU A 111 -5.57 18.80 -16.34
N ASN A 112 -5.42 19.71 -17.30
CA ASN A 112 -6.51 20.48 -17.88
C ASN A 112 -6.91 19.90 -19.25
N TYR A 113 -8.16 19.45 -19.34
CA TYR A 113 -8.76 18.95 -20.58
C TYR A 113 -10.21 19.40 -20.69
N VAL A 114 -10.73 19.40 -21.91
CA VAL A 114 -12.14 19.64 -22.20
C VAL A 114 -12.70 18.44 -22.97
N VAL A 115 -13.95 18.08 -22.71
CA VAL A 115 -14.65 17.02 -23.44
C VAL A 115 -15.62 17.65 -24.41
N ILE A 116 -15.43 17.42 -25.70
CA ILE A 116 -16.32 17.86 -26.78
C ILE A 116 -16.77 16.60 -27.53
N ASP A 117 -18.07 16.35 -27.63
CA ASP A 117 -18.66 15.15 -28.29
C ASP A 117 -18.12 13.80 -27.77
N GLY A 118 -17.84 13.72 -26.46
CA GLY A 118 -17.29 12.51 -25.82
C GLY A 118 -15.80 12.25 -26.10
N GLN A 119 -15.14 13.12 -26.86
CA GLN A 119 -13.70 13.07 -27.13
C GLN A 119 -12.96 14.05 -26.20
N ARG A 120 -11.81 13.64 -25.65
CA ARG A 120 -10.97 14.48 -24.78
C ARG A 120 -10.01 15.31 -25.64
N TYR A 121 -9.98 16.61 -25.39
CA TYR A 121 -9.08 17.56 -26.03
C TYR A 121 -8.22 18.27 -24.97
N THR A 122 -6.93 18.39 -25.27
CA THR A 122 -5.92 19.01 -24.41
C THR A 122 -5.19 20.16 -25.10
N ASP A 123 -5.37 20.30 -26.42
CA ASP A 123 -4.81 21.39 -27.20
C ASP A 123 -5.73 22.61 -27.10
N GLU A 124 -5.21 23.67 -26.47
CA GLU A 124 -5.92 24.93 -26.25
C GLU A 124 -6.43 25.55 -27.56
N LYS A 125 -5.63 25.52 -28.63
CA LYS A 125 -5.99 26.16 -29.90
C LYS A 125 -7.10 25.42 -30.63
N LEU A 126 -7.09 24.10 -30.53
CA LEU A 126 -8.17 23.27 -31.09
C LEU A 126 -9.47 23.44 -30.31
N VAL A 127 -9.39 23.53 -28.98
CA VAL A 127 -10.56 23.76 -28.12
C VAL A 127 -11.17 25.13 -28.40
N GLU A 128 -10.34 26.18 -28.50
CA GLU A 128 -10.78 27.55 -28.82
C GLU A 128 -11.51 27.61 -30.17
N ALA A 129 -10.94 26.99 -31.21
CA ALA A 129 -11.55 26.94 -32.54
C ALA A 129 -12.91 26.22 -32.52
N LYS A 130 -13.00 25.06 -31.86
CA LYS A 130 -14.26 24.30 -31.74
C LYS A 130 -15.32 25.05 -30.93
N ALA A 131 -14.92 25.76 -29.89
CA ALA A 131 -15.83 26.57 -29.09
C ALA A 131 -16.41 27.74 -29.91
N LEU A 132 -15.57 28.41 -30.71
CA LEU A 132 -16.02 29.48 -31.61
C LEU A 132 -16.95 28.96 -32.70
N GLU A 133 -16.64 27.81 -33.30
CA GLU A 133 -17.51 27.16 -34.27
C GLU A 133 -18.88 26.83 -33.67
N ALA A 134 -18.91 26.25 -32.47
CA ALA A 134 -20.15 25.93 -31.78
C ALA A 134 -20.98 27.20 -31.45
N LEU A 135 -20.32 28.29 -31.06
CA LEU A 135 -20.97 29.58 -30.82
C LEU A 135 -21.58 30.16 -32.11
N GLN A 136 -20.87 30.07 -33.24
CA GLN A 136 -21.39 30.52 -34.54
C GLN A 136 -22.57 29.65 -35.00
N ASN A 137 -22.46 28.34 -34.85
CA ASN A 137 -23.54 27.42 -35.21
C ASN A 137 -24.79 27.61 -34.33
N ALA A 138 -24.62 27.98 -33.06
CA ALA A 138 -25.72 28.27 -32.14
C ALA A 138 -26.19 29.74 -32.18
N SER A 139 -25.47 30.62 -32.90
CA SER A 139 -25.89 32.02 -33.05
C SER A 139 -27.14 32.10 -33.92
N PHE A 140 -28.12 32.85 -33.45
CA PHE A 140 -29.32 33.16 -34.24
C PHE A 140 -28.95 34.13 -35.35
N THR A 141 -29.48 33.90 -36.55
CA THR A 141 -29.44 34.93 -37.59
C THR A 141 -30.43 36.05 -37.26
N ASP A 142 -30.22 37.25 -37.79
CA ASP A 142 -31.20 38.34 -37.66
C ASP A 142 -32.58 37.94 -38.19
N GLU A 143 -32.62 37.06 -39.20
CA GLU A 143 -33.86 36.48 -39.73
C GLU A 143 -34.54 35.56 -38.70
N ASP A 144 -33.80 34.65 -38.05
CA ASP A 144 -34.35 33.79 -37.00
C ASP A 144 -34.85 34.60 -35.81
N LEU A 145 -34.10 35.65 -35.41
CA LEU A 145 -34.49 36.55 -34.34
C LEU A 145 -35.75 37.35 -34.70
N SER A 146 -35.84 37.82 -35.94
CA SER A 146 -37.00 38.55 -36.44
C SER A 146 -38.25 37.67 -36.53
N ASN A 147 -38.10 36.42 -36.97
CA ASN A 147 -39.20 35.46 -37.01
C ASN A 147 -39.69 35.14 -35.58
N LEU A 148 -38.77 34.99 -34.62
CA LEU A 148 -39.12 34.70 -33.22
C LEU A 148 -39.80 35.89 -32.52
N LEU A 149 -39.40 37.13 -32.83
CA LEU A 149 -39.95 38.34 -32.20
C LEU A 149 -41.22 38.87 -32.86
N PHE A 150 -41.44 38.62 -34.16
CA PHE A 150 -42.51 39.24 -34.94
C PHE A 150 -43.50 38.26 -35.59
N GLN A 151 -43.30 36.93 -35.49
CA GLN A 151 -44.38 35.98 -35.79
C GLN A 151 -45.29 35.82 -34.58
N HIS A 152 -46.31 36.67 -34.49
CA HIS A 152 -47.50 36.41 -33.68
C HIS A 152 -48.77 36.84 -34.41
#